data_AF-A0AAD3CPP6-F1
#
_entry.id   AF-A0AAD3CPP6-F1
#
_cell.length_a   1.000
_cell.length_b   1.000
_cell.length_c   1.000
_cell.angle_alpha   90.00
_cell.angle_beta   90.00
_cell.angle_gamma   90.00
#
_symmetry.space_group_name_H-M   'P 1'
#
loop_
_entity.id
_entity.type
_entity.pdbx_description
1 polymer ?
#
loop_
_entity_poly.entity_id
_entity_poly.type
_entity_poly.pdbx_seq_one_letter_code
_entity_poly.pdbx_strand_id
1 'polypeptide(L)'
;MNISTLQSNLDFIKSLFFHEEWKDEKCRDTILEAIEECNEKIEKAFGQSMHYLYKHESSVEAVEKVVKKFPSTLSYVDEDYECIPIQTAAGGDGYEYVPVLAKLGMKHKVGGGDARGGLLMIDPYDNREWNALQWLVTENGDLKKLNVLKELRRSGLLLKEDIREYNLLHYSCYDSIIWYLIAWDPDALIETRIGDKPLIHYTANEKYLQLAYHSLHLFLKAGFKYHPEIGGLLFVKDDSGIIVIDKICKEIGETKTMEILHDILSATRDYPILHHVFIKAPKHKDLFAEKFPWAYHLKDHNGRTLHQALLAEGPEVMKDHRMLFASLTDNQIQTKDPVTTLYPFATMAVGEHVDLDKCLYLLRRQPSVLERRSRTENNRRRNKRKIYADSHGTQI
;
A
#
# COMPACT_ATOMS: atom_id res chain seq x y z
N MET A 1 -45.01 -6.11 -15.15
CA MET A 1 -45.97 -6.64 -14.16
C MET A 1 -45.48 -6.20 -12.77
N ASN A 2 -46.35 -5.67 -11.90
CA ASN A 2 -45.92 -5.18 -10.58
C ASN A 2 -45.62 -6.39 -9.65
N ILE A 3 -44.47 -6.37 -8.96
CA ILE A 3 -44.06 -7.40 -7.99
C ILE A 3 -45.16 -7.64 -6.95
N SER A 4 -45.85 -6.59 -6.50
CA SER A 4 -46.94 -6.71 -5.52
C SER A 4 -48.13 -7.50 -6.05
N THR A 5 -48.45 -7.38 -7.35
CA THR A 5 -49.54 -8.11 -7.99
C THR A 5 -49.20 -9.58 -8.14
N LEU A 6 -47.98 -9.87 -8.60
CA LEU A 6 -47.48 -11.23 -8.76
C LEU A 6 -47.48 -11.96 -7.40
N GLN A 7 -47.09 -11.24 -6.35
CA GLN A 7 -47.10 -11.77 -5.01
C GLN A 7 -48.50 -11.98 -4.42
N SER A 8 -49.40 -11.01 -4.61
CA SER A 8 -50.79 -11.14 -4.15
C SER A 8 -51.46 -12.34 -4.84
N ASN A 9 -51.15 -12.59 -6.10
CA ASN A 9 -51.63 -13.77 -6.83
C ASN A 9 -51.05 -15.06 -6.24
N LEU A 10 -49.74 -15.12 -5.96
CA LEU A 10 -49.11 -16.28 -5.33
C LEU A 10 -49.66 -16.57 -3.93
N ASP A 11 -49.83 -15.54 -3.10
CA ASP A 11 -50.37 -15.68 -1.75
C ASP A 11 -51.85 -16.07 -1.76
N PHE A 12 -52.62 -15.50 -2.70
CA PHE A 12 -54.00 -15.90 -2.95
C PHE A 12 -54.08 -17.38 -3.36
N ILE A 13 -53.28 -17.80 -4.33
CA ILE A 13 -53.21 -19.20 -4.77
C ILE A 13 -52.85 -20.10 -3.58
N LYS A 14 -51.81 -19.76 -2.79
CA LYS A 14 -51.44 -20.51 -1.59
C LYS A 14 -52.57 -20.57 -0.56
N SER A 15 -53.30 -19.47 -0.35
CA SER A 15 -54.42 -19.42 0.60
C SER A 15 -55.59 -20.32 0.19
N LEU A 16 -55.83 -20.48 -1.12
CA LEU A 16 -56.83 -21.41 -1.64
C LEU A 16 -56.48 -22.88 -1.33
N PHE A 17 -55.19 -23.21 -1.16
CA PHE A 17 -54.73 -24.57 -0.83
C PHE A 17 -54.85 -24.95 0.64
N PHE A 18 -54.98 -23.98 1.55
CA PHE A 18 -55.18 -24.25 2.97
C PHE A 18 -56.67 -24.38 3.36
N HIS A 19 -57.58 -24.28 2.37
CA HIS A 19 -58.98 -24.58 2.60
C HIS A 19 -59.17 -26.11 2.65
N GLU A 20 -59.78 -26.62 3.73
CA GLU A 20 -60.00 -28.06 4.03
C GLU A 20 -60.79 -28.86 2.96
N GLU A 21 -61.22 -28.23 1.88
CA GLU A 21 -62.12 -28.83 0.89
C GLU A 21 -61.41 -29.56 -0.27
N TRP A 22 -60.08 -29.45 -0.39
CA TRP A 22 -59.33 -30.19 -1.40
C TRP A 22 -59.05 -31.63 -0.93
N LYS A 23 -59.98 -32.54 -1.20
CA LYS A 23 -59.86 -33.97 -0.84
C LYS A 23 -58.94 -34.79 -1.77
N ASP A 24 -58.57 -34.25 -2.94
CA ASP A 24 -57.71 -34.94 -3.90
C ASP A 24 -56.23 -34.53 -3.73
N GLU A 25 -55.47 -35.40 -3.07
CA GLU A 25 -54.04 -35.26 -2.83
C GLU A 25 -53.25 -35.05 -4.13
N LYS A 26 -53.61 -35.76 -5.21
CA LYS A 26 -52.93 -35.65 -6.50
C LYS A 26 -53.11 -34.26 -7.13
N CYS A 27 -54.30 -33.68 -7.00
CA CYS A 27 -54.59 -32.35 -7.51
C CYS A 27 -53.80 -31.27 -6.73
N ARG A 28 -53.68 -31.42 -5.41
CA ARG A 28 -52.86 -30.56 -4.56
C ARG A 28 -51.39 -30.61 -4.96
N ASP A 29 -50.83 -31.81 -5.14
CA ASP A 29 -49.44 -32.01 -5.51
C ASP A 29 -49.13 -31.38 -6.87
N THR A 30 -49.99 -31.61 -7.87
CA THR A 30 -49.85 -31.03 -9.23
C THR A 30 -49.78 -29.50 -9.19
N ILE A 31 -50.56 -28.85 -8.31
CA ILE A 31 -50.57 -27.38 -8.25
C ILE A 31 -49.39 -26.86 -7.43
N LEU A 32 -48.94 -27.57 -6.39
CA LEU A 32 -47.70 -27.25 -5.70
C LEU A 32 -46.51 -27.29 -6.66
N GLU A 33 -46.40 -28.33 -7.49
CA GLU A 33 -45.39 -28.44 -8.55
C GLU A 33 -45.45 -27.24 -9.52
N ALA A 34 -46.65 -26.87 -9.97
CA ALA A 34 -46.81 -25.71 -10.87
C ALA A 34 -46.43 -24.38 -10.20
N ILE A 35 -46.69 -24.20 -8.90
CA ILE A 35 -46.29 -23.01 -8.13
C ILE A 35 -44.77 -22.98 -7.97
N GLU A 36 -44.14 -24.11 -7.69
CA GLU A 36 -42.68 -24.24 -7.59
C GLU A 36 -42.02 -23.90 -8.94
N GLU A 37 -42.51 -24.47 -10.05
CA GLU A 37 -42.05 -24.15 -11.40
C GLU A 37 -42.23 -22.66 -11.74
N CYS A 38 -43.36 -22.07 -11.37
CA CYS A 38 -43.58 -20.63 -11.54
C CYS A 38 -42.58 -19.80 -10.72
N ASN A 39 -42.33 -20.16 -9.46
CA ASN A 39 -41.37 -19.44 -8.60
C ASN A 39 -39.95 -19.54 -9.16
N GLU A 40 -39.53 -20.70 -9.63
CA GLU A 40 -38.23 -20.90 -10.27
C GLU A 40 -38.06 -20.02 -11.51
N LYS A 41 -39.09 -19.96 -12.38
CA LYS A 41 -39.07 -19.07 -13.56
C LYS A 41 -39.02 -17.59 -13.19
N ILE A 42 -39.75 -17.18 -12.16
CA ILE A 42 -39.75 -15.80 -11.66
C ILE A 42 -38.37 -15.45 -11.09
N GLU A 43 -37.81 -16.34 -10.28
CA GLU A 43 -36.51 -16.17 -9.66
C GLU A 43 -35.40 -16.12 -10.70
N LYS A 44 -35.43 -17.00 -11.71
CA LYS A 44 -34.54 -16.95 -12.87
C LYS A 44 -34.63 -15.60 -13.59
N ALA A 45 -35.85 -15.13 -13.88
CA ALA A 45 -36.05 -13.83 -14.56
C ALA A 45 -35.54 -12.65 -13.73
N PHE A 46 -35.74 -12.65 -12.41
CA PHE A 46 -35.18 -11.62 -11.54
C PHE A 46 -33.67 -11.72 -11.41
N GLY A 47 -33.12 -12.93 -11.27
CA GLY A 47 -31.68 -13.18 -11.26
C GLY A 47 -31.01 -12.60 -12.50
N GLN A 48 -31.52 -12.93 -13.69
CA GLN A 48 -31.08 -12.35 -14.96
C GLN A 48 -31.19 -10.81 -14.96
N SER A 49 -32.30 -10.25 -14.46
CA SER A 49 -32.48 -8.78 -14.40
C SER A 49 -31.47 -8.10 -13.46
N MET A 50 -31.00 -8.79 -12.40
CA MET A 50 -30.03 -8.26 -11.44
C MET A 50 -28.63 -8.07 -12.04
N HIS A 51 -28.29 -8.76 -13.13
CA HIS A 51 -27.06 -8.50 -13.90
C HIS A 51 -27.10 -7.15 -14.64
N TYR A 52 -28.30 -6.61 -14.88
CA TYR A 52 -28.51 -5.44 -15.74
C TYR A 52 -29.14 -4.25 -15.00
N LEU A 53 -28.93 -4.15 -13.69
CA LEU A 53 -29.50 -3.07 -12.86
C LEU A 53 -29.22 -1.66 -13.41
N TYR A 54 -28.01 -1.45 -13.94
CA TYR A 54 -27.60 -0.17 -14.53
C TYR A 54 -28.36 0.16 -15.83
N LYS A 55 -28.67 -0.84 -16.66
CA LYS A 55 -29.44 -0.64 -17.91
C LYS A 55 -30.90 -0.30 -17.64
N HIS A 56 -31.42 -0.77 -16.51
CA HIS A 56 -32.82 -0.58 -16.13
C HIS A 56 -33.04 0.61 -15.20
N GLU A 57 -31.99 1.31 -14.78
CA GLU A 57 -32.06 2.43 -13.82
C GLU A 57 -32.90 2.06 -12.56
N SER A 58 -32.75 0.82 -12.10
CA SER A 58 -33.59 0.26 -11.03
C SER A 58 -33.32 0.96 -9.70
N SER A 59 -34.33 1.52 -9.04
CA SER A 59 -34.08 2.13 -7.72
C SER A 59 -33.57 1.11 -6.69
N VAL A 60 -32.73 1.56 -5.77
CA VAL A 60 -32.24 0.73 -4.64
C VAL A 60 -33.40 0.06 -3.90
N GLU A 61 -34.51 0.77 -3.70
CA GLU A 61 -35.71 0.26 -3.05
C GLU A 61 -36.37 -0.89 -3.84
N ALA A 62 -36.34 -0.84 -5.17
CA ALA A 62 -36.86 -1.92 -6.02
C ALA A 62 -35.96 -3.16 -5.88
N VAL A 63 -34.64 -2.98 -5.91
CA VAL A 63 -33.66 -4.04 -5.68
C VAL A 63 -33.87 -4.69 -4.31
N GLU A 64 -33.99 -3.90 -3.25
CA GLU A 64 -34.25 -4.40 -1.89
C GLU A 64 -35.56 -5.20 -1.80
N LYS A 65 -36.64 -4.74 -2.47
CA LYS A 65 -37.92 -5.46 -2.51
C LYS A 65 -37.81 -6.81 -3.22
N VAL A 66 -37.12 -6.86 -4.36
CA VAL A 66 -36.87 -8.11 -5.10
C VAL A 66 -36.07 -9.07 -4.22
N VAL A 67 -34.94 -8.64 -3.69
CA VAL A 67 -34.04 -9.50 -2.91
C VAL A 67 -34.65 -9.95 -1.59
N LYS A 68 -35.40 -9.08 -0.90
CA LYS A 68 -36.15 -9.47 0.31
C LYS A 68 -37.10 -10.64 0.01
N LYS A 69 -37.62 -10.69 -1.21
CA LYS A 69 -38.59 -11.70 -1.62
C LYS A 69 -37.95 -12.96 -2.22
N PHE A 70 -36.91 -12.78 -3.02
CA PHE A 70 -36.18 -13.83 -3.73
C PHE A 70 -34.67 -13.67 -3.47
N PRO A 71 -34.16 -14.01 -2.27
CA PRO A 71 -32.77 -13.71 -1.92
C PRO A 71 -31.74 -14.41 -2.82
N SER A 72 -32.06 -15.62 -3.26
CA SER A 72 -31.24 -16.45 -4.15
C SER A 72 -30.96 -15.81 -5.51
N THR A 73 -31.74 -14.79 -5.93
CA THR A 73 -31.41 -13.98 -7.11
C THR A 73 -30.03 -13.32 -7.03
N LEU A 74 -29.49 -13.08 -5.82
CA LEU A 74 -28.12 -12.58 -5.63
C LEU A 74 -27.03 -13.60 -5.92
N SER A 75 -27.38 -14.88 -5.98
CA SER A 75 -26.47 -15.99 -6.32
C SER A 75 -26.78 -16.57 -7.70
N TYR A 76 -27.66 -15.92 -8.45
CA TYR A 76 -27.97 -16.32 -9.82
C TYR A 76 -26.71 -16.18 -10.66
N VAL A 77 -26.33 -17.25 -11.34
CA VAL A 77 -25.16 -17.25 -12.23
C VAL A 77 -25.66 -16.99 -13.64
N ASP A 78 -25.15 -15.94 -14.27
CA ASP A 78 -25.46 -15.66 -15.67
C ASP A 78 -24.91 -16.76 -16.57
N GLU A 79 -25.69 -17.24 -17.53
CA GLU A 79 -25.30 -18.37 -18.38
C GLU A 79 -24.22 -17.97 -19.41
N ASP A 80 -24.13 -16.69 -19.78
CA ASP A 80 -23.18 -16.19 -20.77
C ASP A 80 -21.85 -15.76 -20.14
N TYR A 81 -21.89 -15.20 -18.93
CA TYR A 81 -20.72 -14.65 -18.23
C TYR A 81 -20.27 -15.44 -17.01
N GLU A 82 -21.11 -16.35 -16.50
CA GLU A 82 -20.83 -17.20 -15.33
C GLU A 82 -20.40 -16.46 -14.07
N CYS A 83 -20.84 -15.20 -13.98
CA CYS A 83 -20.68 -14.35 -12.82
C CYS A 83 -22.00 -14.20 -12.06
N ILE A 84 -21.95 -13.68 -10.85
CA ILE A 84 -23.12 -13.29 -10.04
C ILE A 84 -23.39 -11.78 -10.13
N PRO A 85 -24.59 -11.28 -9.79
CA PRO A 85 -24.97 -9.88 -10.02
C PRO A 85 -24.01 -8.83 -9.48
N ILE A 86 -23.39 -9.07 -8.31
CA ILE A 86 -22.44 -8.12 -7.71
C ILE A 86 -21.15 -7.98 -8.52
N GLN A 87 -20.68 -9.06 -9.16
CA GLN A 87 -19.52 -9.04 -10.04
C GLN A 87 -19.83 -8.27 -11.33
N THR A 88 -21.00 -8.52 -11.95
CA THR A 88 -21.45 -7.74 -13.12
C THR A 88 -21.62 -6.26 -12.79
N ALA A 89 -22.17 -5.96 -11.62
CA ALA A 89 -22.31 -4.58 -11.15
C ALA A 89 -20.94 -3.90 -10.97
N ALA A 90 -19.95 -4.60 -10.39
CA ALA A 90 -18.61 -4.07 -10.18
C ALA A 90 -17.80 -3.89 -11.47
N GLY A 91 -17.93 -4.82 -12.42
CA GLY A 91 -17.23 -4.79 -13.72
C GLY A 91 -17.89 -3.89 -14.77
N GLY A 92 -19.19 -3.60 -14.62
CA GLY A 92 -19.95 -2.73 -15.52
C GLY A 92 -20.18 -1.32 -14.98
N ASP A 93 -21.24 -0.67 -15.49
CA ASP A 93 -21.66 0.68 -15.05
C ASP A 93 -22.59 0.66 -13.83
N GLY A 94 -22.72 -0.49 -13.14
CA GLY A 94 -23.61 -0.68 -12.00
C GLY A 94 -22.93 -0.62 -10.63
N TYR A 95 -21.72 -0.04 -10.53
CA TYR A 95 -20.91 -0.10 -9.32
C TYR A 95 -21.61 0.53 -8.09
N GLU A 96 -22.55 1.46 -8.27
CA GLU A 96 -23.33 2.03 -7.17
C GLU A 96 -24.23 1.01 -6.46
N TYR A 97 -24.56 -0.11 -7.11
CA TYR A 97 -25.34 -1.18 -6.49
C TYR A 97 -24.47 -2.12 -5.64
N VAL A 98 -23.14 -2.12 -5.82
CA VAL A 98 -22.25 -3.06 -5.12
C VAL A 98 -22.41 -3.02 -3.59
N PRO A 99 -22.44 -1.85 -2.92
CA PRO A 99 -22.65 -1.80 -1.47
C PRO A 99 -24.01 -2.36 -1.04
N VAL A 100 -25.06 -2.11 -1.83
CA VAL A 100 -26.43 -2.59 -1.56
C VAL A 100 -26.48 -4.12 -1.70
N LEU A 101 -25.96 -4.65 -2.81
CA LEU A 101 -25.94 -6.08 -3.09
C LEU A 101 -25.14 -6.84 -2.02
N ALA A 102 -23.96 -6.35 -1.64
CA ALA A 102 -23.15 -6.96 -0.57
C ALA A 102 -23.89 -7.00 0.78
N LYS A 103 -24.50 -5.87 1.19
CA LYS A 103 -25.28 -5.78 2.44
C LYS A 103 -26.47 -6.74 2.46
N LEU A 104 -27.19 -6.82 1.35
CA LEU A 104 -28.33 -7.74 1.21
C LEU A 104 -27.86 -9.20 1.18
N GLY A 105 -26.78 -9.50 0.47
CA GLY A 105 -26.16 -10.82 0.44
C GLY A 105 -25.77 -11.29 1.84
N MET A 106 -25.10 -10.44 2.61
CA MET A 106 -24.79 -10.72 4.03
C MET A 106 -26.04 -10.94 4.87
N LYS A 107 -27.03 -10.05 4.77
CA LYS A 107 -28.28 -10.12 5.55
C LYS A 107 -29.03 -11.43 5.31
N HIS A 108 -29.05 -11.90 4.07
CA HIS A 108 -29.78 -13.09 3.66
C HIS A 108 -28.91 -14.36 3.57
N LYS A 109 -27.60 -14.25 3.83
CA LYS A 109 -26.60 -15.33 3.70
C LYS A 109 -26.58 -15.94 2.29
N VAL A 110 -26.60 -15.09 1.28
CA VAL A 110 -26.57 -15.42 -0.15
C VAL A 110 -25.50 -14.58 -0.86
N GLY A 111 -25.20 -14.92 -2.11
CA GLY A 111 -24.20 -14.24 -2.94
C GLY A 111 -22.84 -14.93 -2.93
N GLY A 112 -22.68 -16.07 -2.26
CA GLY A 112 -21.41 -16.81 -2.22
C GLY A 112 -21.01 -17.23 -0.81
N GLY A 113 -19.91 -17.98 -0.72
CA GLY A 113 -19.43 -18.58 0.54
C GLY A 113 -18.59 -17.66 1.44
N ASP A 114 -18.30 -16.44 1.00
CA ASP A 114 -17.30 -15.53 1.61
C ASP A 114 -17.79 -14.73 2.83
N ALA A 115 -19.05 -14.94 3.25
CA ALA A 115 -19.74 -14.18 4.31
C ALA A 115 -19.85 -12.65 4.06
N ARG A 116 -19.46 -12.16 2.88
CA ARG A 116 -19.51 -10.73 2.49
C ARG A 116 -20.43 -10.49 1.29
N GLY A 117 -21.39 -11.38 1.11
CA GLY A 117 -22.44 -11.25 0.10
C GLY A 117 -21.91 -11.35 -1.32
N GLY A 118 -20.83 -12.11 -1.54
CA GLY A 118 -20.22 -12.31 -2.86
C GLY A 118 -19.17 -11.29 -3.26
N LEU A 119 -18.87 -10.34 -2.38
CA LEU A 119 -17.91 -9.27 -2.66
C LEU A 119 -16.50 -9.80 -2.99
N LEU A 120 -16.11 -10.92 -2.39
CA LEU A 120 -14.82 -11.60 -2.59
C LEU A 120 -14.92 -12.85 -3.45
N MET A 121 -16.12 -13.18 -3.95
CA MET A 121 -16.29 -14.33 -4.81
C MET A 121 -15.44 -14.12 -6.07
N ILE A 122 -14.55 -15.08 -6.33
CA ILE A 122 -13.74 -15.12 -7.53
C ILE A 122 -14.65 -15.45 -8.71
N ASP A 123 -14.50 -14.71 -9.80
CA ASP A 123 -15.11 -15.04 -11.09
C ASP A 123 -14.41 -16.29 -11.66
N PRO A 124 -15.13 -17.41 -11.86
CA PRO A 124 -14.52 -18.66 -12.31
C PRO A 124 -14.07 -18.64 -13.78
N TYR A 125 -14.50 -17.66 -14.58
CA TYR A 125 -14.18 -17.58 -16.01
C TYR A 125 -13.28 -16.43 -16.39
N ASP A 126 -13.16 -15.43 -15.50
CA ASP A 126 -12.07 -14.49 -15.62
C ASP A 126 -10.75 -15.26 -15.47
N ASN A 127 -9.94 -15.25 -16.53
CA ASN A 127 -8.59 -15.82 -16.50
C ASN A 127 -7.68 -15.14 -15.48
N ARG A 128 -8.11 -14.00 -14.91
CA ARG A 128 -7.45 -13.29 -13.83
C ARG A 128 -8.01 -13.61 -12.45
N GLU A 129 -9.09 -14.39 -12.35
CA GLU A 129 -9.73 -14.80 -11.10
C GLU A 129 -10.15 -13.58 -10.24
N TRP A 130 -10.73 -12.55 -10.86
CA TRP A 130 -11.06 -11.32 -10.14
C TRP A 130 -12.33 -11.42 -9.30
N ASN A 131 -12.30 -10.74 -8.16
CA ASN A 131 -13.49 -10.47 -7.35
C ASN A 131 -14.02 -9.04 -7.55
N ALA A 132 -15.18 -8.74 -6.97
CA ALA A 132 -15.82 -7.44 -7.13
C ALA A 132 -14.99 -6.27 -6.59
N LEU A 133 -14.15 -6.46 -5.57
CA LEU A 133 -13.22 -5.41 -5.10
C LEU A 133 -12.15 -5.09 -6.14
N GLN A 134 -11.60 -6.12 -6.79
CA GLN A 134 -10.62 -5.94 -7.86
C GLN A 134 -11.26 -5.22 -9.06
N TRP A 135 -12.49 -5.58 -9.45
CA TRP A 135 -13.26 -4.86 -10.48
C TRP A 135 -13.51 -3.38 -10.16
N LEU A 136 -13.72 -3.05 -8.88
CA LEU A 136 -13.93 -1.67 -8.44
C LEU A 136 -12.66 -0.80 -8.49
N VAL A 137 -11.48 -1.40 -8.40
CA VAL A 137 -10.21 -0.65 -8.48
C VAL A 137 -9.63 -0.62 -9.89
N THR A 138 -10.11 -1.49 -10.79
CA THR A 138 -9.69 -1.56 -12.19
C THR A 138 -10.44 -0.57 -13.09
N GLU A 139 -10.03 -0.50 -14.36
CA GLU A 139 -10.50 0.31 -15.51
C GLU A 139 -11.68 1.28 -15.30
N ASN A 140 -11.54 2.51 -15.80
CA ASN A 140 -12.55 3.59 -15.72
C ASN A 140 -12.94 4.00 -14.29
N GLY A 141 -11.93 4.22 -13.44
CA GLY A 141 -12.00 4.79 -12.10
C GLY A 141 -12.49 6.24 -12.11
N ASP A 142 -13.80 6.37 -12.28
CA ASP A 142 -14.55 7.58 -11.95
C ASP A 142 -14.48 7.80 -10.43
N LEU A 143 -14.56 9.07 -10.02
CA LEU A 143 -14.80 9.50 -8.64
C LEU A 143 -15.93 8.71 -7.96
N LYS A 144 -16.88 8.20 -8.76
CA LYS A 144 -17.96 7.32 -8.28
C LYS A 144 -17.47 5.98 -7.73
N LYS A 145 -16.55 5.25 -8.41
CA LYS A 145 -15.98 4.00 -7.87
C LYS A 145 -15.24 4.25 -6.55
N LEU A 146 -14.52 5.37 -6.44
CA LEU A 146 -13.90 5.78 -5.18
C LEU A 146 -14.94 6.02 -4.07
N ASN A 147 -16.11 6.59 -4.39
CA ASN A 147 -17.18 6.77 -3.41
C ASN A 147 -17.78 5.43 -2.97
N VAL A 148 -17.89 4.45 -3.88
CA VAL A 148 -18.29 3.07 -3.55
C VAL A 148 -17.29 2.43 -2.59
N LEU A 149 -15.97 2.49 -2.87
CA LEU A 149 -14.93 1.97 -1.97
C LEU A 149 -15.01 2.63 -0.57
N LYS A 150 -15.25 3.96 -0.53
CA LYS A 150 -15.46 4.68 0.73
C LYS A 150 -16.70 4.20 1.48
N GLU A 151 -17.79 3.91 0.78
CA GLU A 151 -19.00 3.37 1.42
C GLU A 151 -18.78 1.96 1.94
N LEU A 152 -18.14 1.08 1.15
CA LEU A 152 -17.79 -0.27 1.56
C LEU A 152 -16.92 -0.25 2.83
N ARG A 153 -15.93 0.64 2.90
CA ARG A 153 -15.12 0.86 4.11
C ARG A 153 -15.97 1.32 5.30
N ARG A 154 -16.82 2.34 5.13
CA ARG A 154 -17.69 2.85 6.23
C ARG A 154 -18.65 1.78 6.75
N SER A 155 -19.06 0.86 5.87
CA SER A 155 -19.96 -0.24 6.19
C SER A 155 -19.24 -1.47 6.76
N GLY A 156 -17.90 -1.44 6.90
CA GLY A 156 -17.10 -2.57 7.38
C GLY A 156 -17.01 -3.74 6.38
N LEU A 157 -17.32 -3.52 5.11
CA LEU A 157 -17.30 -4.53 4.05
C LEU A 157 -15.94 -4.64 3.36
N LEU A 158 -15.31 -3.50 3.14
CA LEU A 158 -13.91 -3.41 2.72
C LEU A 158 -13.07 -3.23 3.98
N LEU A 159 -12.11 -4.13 4.16
CA LEU A 159 -11.19 -4.18 5.28
C LEU A 159 -9.81 -3.68 4.85
N LYS A 160 -8.95 -3.39 5.82
CA LYS A 160 -7.59 -2.92 5.55
C LYS A 160 -6.77 -4.05 4.91
N GLU A 161 -6.98 -5.26 5.39
CA GLU A 161 -6.31 -6.50 5.00
C GLU A 161 -6.60 -6.86 3.53
N ASP A 162 -7.80 -6.54 3.03
CA ASP A 162 -8.21 -6.78 1.64
C ASP A 162 -7.29 -6.08 0.64
N ILE A 163 -6.70 -4.93 1.01
CA ILE A 163 -5.80 -4.17 0.16
C ILE A 163 -4.58 -5.02 -0.24
N ARG A 164 -4.05 -5.78 0.72
CA ARG A 164 -2.90 -6.68 0.55
C ARG A 164 -3.34 -8.03 -0.01
N GLU A 165 -4.36 -8.64 0.59
CA GLU A 165 -4.83 -10.00 0.25
C GLU A 165 -5.26 -10.11 -1.21
N TYR A 166 -5.99 -9.11 -1.72
CA TYR A 166 -6.48 -9.08 -3.10
C TYR A 166 -5.64 -8.19 -4.03
N ASN A 167 -4.44 -7.80 -3.58
CA ASN A 167 -3.50 -6.96 -4.34
C ASN A 167 -4.17 -5.71 -4.95
N LEU A 168 -5.06 -5.04 -4.22
CA LEU A 168 -5.88 -3.96 -4.78
C LEU A 168 -5.02 -2.81 -5.34
N LEU A 169 -3.84 -2.55 -4.73
CA LEU A 169 -2.89 -1.56 -5.26
C LEU A 169 -2.32 -1.96 -6.63
N HIS A 170 -2.10 -3.24 -6.89
CA HIS A 170 -1.59 -3.72 -8.18
C HIS A 170 -2.57 -3.43 -9.31
N TYR A 171 -3.85 -3.69 -9.06
CA TYR A 171 -4.91 -3.56 -10.05
C TYR A 171 -5.46 -2.13 -10.18
N SER A 172 -5.07 -1.25 -9.26
CA SER A 172 -5.50 0.15 -9.29
C SER A 172 -4.79 0.93 -10.40
N CYS A 173 -5.57 1.54 -11.30
CA CYS A 173 -5.04 2.38 -12.39
C CYS A 173 -5.18 3.90 -12.16
N TYR A 174 -5.87 4.33 -11.09
CA TYR A 174 -6.29 5.72 -10.89
C TYR A 174 -5.70 6.34 -9.62
N ASP A 175 -5.17 7.56 -9.75
CA ASP A 175 -4.49 8.30 -8.67
C ASP A 175 -5.35 8.38 -7.42
N SER A 176 -6.63 8.72 -7.59
CA SER A 176 -7.54 8.98 -6.49
C SER A 176 -7.80 7.71 -5.67
N ILE A 177 -7.90 6.54 -6.33
CA ILE A 177 -8.04 5.23 -5.69
C ILE A 177 -6.71 4.78 -5.10
N ILE A 178 -5.60 4.85 -5.86
CA ILE A 178 -4.26 4.51 -5.38
C ILE A 178 -3.93 5.29 -4.11
N TRP A 179 -4.08 6.62 -4.13
CA TRP A 179 -3.83 7.46 -2.95
C TRP A 179 -4.78 7.16 -1.80
N TYR A 180 -6.04 6.83 -2.08
CA TYR A 180 -6.99 6.47 -1.04
C TYR A 180 -6.61 5.15 -0.35
N LEU A 181 -6.24 4.13 -1.12
CA LEU A 181 -5.80 2.84 -0.60
C LEU A 181 -4.49 2.96 0.17
N ILE A 182 -3.48 3.64 -0.40
CA ILE A 182 -2.19 3.87 0.29
C ILE A 182 -2.38 4.69 1.56
N ALA A 183 -3.18 5.76 1.55
CA ALA A 183 -3.40 6.58 2.74
C ALA A 183 -4.11 5.79 3.85
N TRP A 184 -4.86 4.75 3.50
CA TRP A 184 -5.49 3.86 4.46
C TRP A 184 -4.52 2.77 4.95
N ASP A 185 -3.73 2.21 4.06
CA ASP A 185 -2.70 1.22 4.39
C ASP A 185 -1.37 1.49 3.70
N PRO A 186 -0.50 2.32 4.31
CA PRO A 186 0.78 2.65 3.70
C PRO A 186 1.69 1.43 3.57
N ASP A 187 1.67 0.51 4.54
CA ASP A 187 2.58 -0.64 4.56
C ASP A 187 2.30 -1.62 3.40
N ALA A 188 1.10 -1.57 2.80
CA ALA A 188 0.80 -2.32 1.60
C ALA A 188 1.76 -1.99 0.43
N LEU A 189 2.40 -0.81 0.41
CA LEU A 189 3.44 -0.48 -0.57
C LEU A 189 4.66 -1.40 -0.50
N ILE A 190 5.00 -1.87 0.70
CA ILE A 190 6.19 -2.68 0.97
C ILE A 190 5.81 -4.16 1.01
N GLU A 191 4.70 -4.48 1.67
CA GLU A 191 4.30 -5.84 1.96
C GLU A 191 3.55 -6.53 0.83
N THR A 192 2.91 -5.78 -0.08
CA THR A 192 2.20 -6.39 -1.22
C THR A 192 3.21 -7.02 -2.16
N ARG A 193 3.02 -8.31 -2.44
CA ARG A 193 3.85 -9.09 -3.36
C ARG A 193 2.98 -9.64 -4.47
N ILE A 194 3.51 -9.60 -5.69
CA ILE A 194 2.91 -10.29 -6.83
C ILE A 194 3.87 -11.43 -7.15
N GLY A 195 3.44 -12.67 -6.94
CA GLY A 195 4.35 -13.81 -6.96
C GLY A 195 5.55 -13.63 -6.00
N ASP A 196 6.76 -13.69 -6.54
CA ASP A 196 8.02 -13.59 -5.79
C ASP A 196 8.57 -12.16 -5.69
N LYS A 197 7.87 -11.13 -6.16
CA LYS A 197 8.44 -9.75 -6.16
C LYS A 197 7.56 -8.75 -5.43
N PRO A 198 8.19 -7.77 -4.75
CA PRO A 198 7.47 -6.61 -4.23
C PRO A 198 6.71 -5.87 -5.33
N LEU A 199 5.56 -5.30 -5.01
CA LEU A 199 4.69 -4.57 -5.94
C LEU A 199 5.45 -3.55 -6.81
N ILE A 200 6.33 -2.76 -6.20
CA ILE A 200 7.13 -1.73 -6.89
C ILE A 200 8.04 -2.31 -8.01
N HIS A 201 8.48 -3.57 -7.86
CA HIS A 201 9.26 -4.25 -8.90
C HIS A 201 8.42 -4.59 -10.13
N TYR A 202 7.12 -4.80 -9.98
CA TYR A 202 6.21 -5.02 -11.11
C TYR A 202 5.93 -3.74 -11.87
N THR A 203 5.77 -2.63 -11.16
CA THR A 203 5.51 -1.31 -11.77
C THR A 203 6.69 -0.77 -12.58
N ALA A 204 7.87 -1.33 -12.37
CA ALA A 204 9.09 -0.98 -13.10
C ALA A 204 9.29 -1.75 -14.43
N ASN A 205 8.35 -2.61 -14.84
CA ASN A 205 8.51 -3.46 -16.04
C ASN A 205 8.05 -2.76 -17.33
N GLU A 206 8.88 -2.80 -18.38
CA GLU A 206 8.67 -2.11 -19.66
C GLU A 206 7.41 -2.56 -20.44
N LYS A 207 6.91 -3.78 -20.22
CA LYS A 207 5.78 -4.29 -21.04
C LYS A 207 4.50 -3.45 -20.99
N TYR A 208 4.38 -2.52 -20.04
CA TYR A 208 3.20 -1.68 -19.82
C TYR A 208 3.54 -0.18 -19.81
N LEU A 209 4.62 0.23 -20.49
CA LEU A 209 5.28 1.55 -20.46
C LEU A 209 4.39 2.74 -20.05
N GLN A 210 3.31 3.08 -20.77
CA GLN A 210 2.55 4.31 -20.45
C GLN A 210 1.84 4.28 -19.10
N LEU A 211 1.11 3.20 -18.79
CA LEU A 211 0.45 3.01 -17.50
C LEU A 211 1.47 2.75 -16.38
N ALA A 212 2.59 2.10 -16.73
CA ALA A 212 3.69 1.80 -15.82
C ALA A 212 4.38 3.07 -15.32
N TYR A 213 4.65 4.06 -16.18
CA TYR A 213 5.29 5.31 -15.77
C TYR A 213 4.51 6.07 -14.71
N HIS A 214 3.21 6.22 -14.95
CA HIS A 214 2.34 6.97 -14.06
C HIS A 214 2.21 6.28 -12.70
N SER A 215 1.99 4.96 -12.73
CA SER A 215 1.91 4.13 -11.52
C SER A 215 3.24 4.16 -10.75
N LEU A 216 4.38 3.99 -11.44
CA LEU A 216 5.71 4.05 -10.85
C LEU A 216 5.95 5.40 -10.16
N HIS A 217 5.64 6.50 -10.83
CA HIS A 217 5.77 7.84 -10.27
C HIS A 217 4.91 8.00 -9.01
N LEU A 218 3.64 7.56 -9.04
CA LEU A 218 2.76 7.58 -7.88
C LEU A 218 3.29 6.73 -6.72
N PHE A 219 3.73 5.50 -6.98
CA PHE A 219 4.24 4.61 -5.94
C PHE A 219 5.54 5.10 -5.33
N LEU A 220 6.48 5.63 -6.12
CA LEU A 220 7.69 6.25 -5.59
C LEU A 220 7.35 7.50 -4.76
N LYS A 221 6.48 8.38 -5.26
CA LYS A 221 6.03 9.57 -4.54
C LYS A 221 5.37 9.22 -3.21
N ALA A 222 4.52 8.19 -3.21
CA ALA A 222 3.91 7.66 -2.01
C ALA A 222 4.92 7.00 -1.07
N GLY A 223 5.89 6.27 -1.62
CA GLY A 223 7.01 5.69 -0.91
C GLY A 223 7.80 6.74 -0.16
N PHE A 224 8.21 7.83 -0.81
CA PHE A 224 8.93 8.92 -0.14
C PHE A 224 8.09 9.62 0.93
N LYS A 225 6.77 9.70 0.73
CA LYS A 225 5.85 10.32 1.68
C LYS A 225 5.66 9.47 2.95
N TYR A 226 5.42 8.17 2.79
CA TYR A 226 5.01 7.30 3.90
C TYR A 226 6.12 6.43 4.45
N HIS A 227 7.14 6.12 3.64
CA HIS A 227 8.27 5.24 3.99
C HIS A 227 9.64 5.87 3.62
N PRO A 228 9.93 7.10 4.09
CA PRO A 228 11.18 7.78 3.80
C PRO A 228 12.41 7.00 4.32
N GLU A 229 12.30 6.28 5.44
CA GLU A 229 13.39 5.55 6.09
C GLU A 229 13.97 4.41 5.23
N ILE A 230 13.14 3.78 4.40
CA ILE A 230 13.62 2.71 3.50
C ILE A 230 14.12 3.23 2.15
N GLY A 231 13.99 4.53 1.85
CA GLY A 231 14.44 5.08 0.56
C GLY A 231 13.34 5.41 -0.43
N GLY A 232 12.09 5.57 0.01
CA GLY A 232 10.97 5.78 -0.91
C GLY A 232 10.79 4.63 -1.90
N LEU A 233 10.95 3.39 -1.42
CA LEU A 233 10.90 2.13 -2.18
C LEU A 233 12.08 1.87 -3.15
N LEU A 234 12.97 2.85 -3.40
CA LEU A 234 14.05 2.69 -4.40
C LEU A 234 15.07 1.59 -4.12
N PHE A 235 15.27 1.27 -2.84
CA PHE A 235 16.26 0.28 -2.41
C PHE A 235 15.60 -1.03 -1.94
N VAL A 236 14.31 -1.20 -2.19
CA VAL A 236 13.62 -2.46 -1.93
C VAL A 236 14.20 -3.55 -2.84
N LYS A 237 14.57 -4.68 -2.25
CA LYS A 237 15.12 -5.84 -2.97
C LYS A 237 14.02 -6.81 -3.33
N ASP A 238 14.12 -7.43 -4.50
CA ASP A 238 13.38 -8.66 -4.79
C ASP A 238 14.09 -9.89 -4.21
N ASP A 239 13.51 -11.08 -4.40
CA ASP A 239 14.06 -12.33 -3.89
C ASP A 239 15.38 -12.73 -4.58
N SER A 240 15.72 -12.11 -5.71
CA SER A 240 17.02 -12.24 -6.38
C SER A 240 18.06 -11.24 -5.87
N GLY A 241 17.69 -10.35 -4.95
CA GLY A 241 18.56 -9.31 -4.40
C GLY A 241 18.70 -8.07 -5.30
N ILE A 242 17.96 -7.99 -6.41
CA ILE A 242 17.96 -6.82 -7.29
C ILE A 242 17.19 -5.69 -6.61
N ILE A 243 17.80 -4.50 -6.52
CA ILE A 243 17.12 -3.31 -5.99
C ILE A 243 16.28 -2.62 -7.05
N VAL A 244 15.18 -1.98 -6.64
CA VAL A 244 14.23 -1.29 -7.54
C VAL A 244 14.93 -0.30 -8.48
N ILE A 245 15.85 0.55 -7.98
CA ILE A 245 16.54 1.54 -8.80
C ILE A 245 17.32 0.91 -9.96
N ASP A 246 17.94 -0.26 -9.75
CA ASP A 246 18.66 -0.97 -10.80
C ASP A 246 17.74 -1.45 -11.90
N LYS A 247 16.58 -1.96 -11.48
CA LYS A 247 15.55 -2.43 -12.39
C LYS A 247 14.98 -1.27 -13.21
N ILE A 248 14.60 -0.17 -12.57
CA ILE A 248 14.07 1.01 -13.26
C ILE A 248 15.11 1.55 -14.27
N CYS A 249 16.37 1.75 -13.85
CA CYS A 249 17.41 2.22 -14.76
C CYS A 249 17.64 1.28 -15.95
N LYS A 250 17.53 -0.04 -15.75
CA LYS A 250 17.65 -1.03 -16.82
C LYS A 250 16.48 -0.96 -17.82
N GLU A 251 15.26 -0.81 -17.32
CA GLU A 251 14.04 -0.93 -18.14
C GLU A 251 13.67 0.39 -18.84
N ILE A 252 13.90 1.55 -18.21
CA ILE A 252 13.51 2.87 -18.77
C ILE A 252 14.70 3.82 -18.98
N GLY A 253 15.92 3.42 -18.61
CA GLY A 253 17.13 4.22 -18.74
C GLY A 253 17.38 5.17 -17.56
N GLU A 254 18.66 5.44 -17.30
CA GLU A 254 19.11 6.31 -16.19
C GLU A 254 18.58 7.74 -16.32
N THR A 255 18.64 8.34 -17.50
CA THR A 255 18.15 9.71 -17.74
C THR A 255 16.68 9.85 -17.35
N LYS A 256 15.83 8.94 -17.82
CA LYS A 256 14.39 9.01 -17.55
C LYS A 256 14.08 8.74 -16.08
N THR A 257 14.81 7.80 -15.48
CA THR A 257 14.73 7.52 -14.05
C THR A 257 15.02 8.76 -13.22
N MET A 258 16.08 9.49 -13.57
CA MET A 258 16.46 10.71 -12.86
C MET A 258 15.46 11.85 -13.06
N GLU A 259 14.82 11.98 -14.22
CA GLU A 259 13.72 12.94 -14.42
C GLU A 259 12.55 12.68 -13.46
N ILE A 260 12.11 11.42 -13.34
CA ILE A 260 11.03 11.01 -12.42
C ILE A 260 11.42 11.34 -10.97
N LEU A 261 12.64 10.97 -10.57
CA LEU A 261 13.12 11.24 -9.22
C LEU A 261 13.29 12.74 -8.95
N HIS A 262 13.68 13.52 -9.96
CA HIS A 262 13.77 14.96 -9.85
C HIS A 262 12.41 15.60 -9.59
N ASP A 263 11.36 15.19 -10.29
CA ASP A 263 10.00 15.68 -10.06
C ASP A 263 9.54 15.39 -8.62
N ILE A 264 9.76 14.15 -8.15
CA ILE A 264 9.36 13.73 -6.81
C ILE A 264 10.13 14.47 -5.70
N LEU A 265 11.46 14.49 -5.78
CA LEU A 265 12.33 14.97 -4.70
C LEU A 265 12.49 16.50 -4.68
N SER A 266 12.34 17.17 -5.83
CA SER A 266 12.48 18.63 -5.90
C SER A 266 11.33 19.38 -5.26
N ALA A 267 10.18 18.71 -5.04
CA ALA A 267 9.03 19.30 -4.38
C ALA A 267 9.29 19.58 -2.89
N THR A 268 10.09 18.76 -2.21
CA THR A 268 10.35 18.91 -0.76
C THR A 268 11.77 19.41 -0.46
N ARG A 269 12.77 18.98 -1.23
CA ARG A 269 14.21 19.31 -1.05
C ARG A 269 14.75 19.08 0.37
N ASP A 270 14.09 18.25 1.16
CA ASP A 270 14.40 17.94 2.55
C ASP A 270 14.82 16.47 2.73
N TYR A 271 14.63 15.64 1.69
CA TYR A 271 14.93 14.24 1.75
C TYR A 271 16.43 13.96 1.46
N PRO A 272 17.17 13.32 2.39
CA PRO A 272 18.62 13.12 2.30
C PRO A 272 18.98 11.96 1.36
N ILE A 273 18.54 12.00 0.09
CA ILE A 273 18.66 10.88 -0.88
C ILE A 273 20.09 10.36 -1.02
N LEU A 274 21.10 11.24 -1.00
CA LEU A 274 22.50 10.84 -1.14
C LEU A 274 22.98 9.95 0.01
N HIS A 275 22.44 10.11 1.22
CA HIS A 275 22.77 9.22 2.34
C HIS A 275 22.36 7.79 2.02
N HIS A 276 21.15 7.61 1.49
CA HIS A 276 20.65 6.29 1.14
C HIS A 276 21.37 5.70 -0.07
N VAL A 277 21.64 6.50 -1.13
CA VAL A 277 22.30 6.01 -2.35
C VAL A 277 23.73 5.55 -2.07
N PHE A 278 24.51 6.33 -1.31
CA PHE A 278 25.91 5.99 -1.05
C PHE A 278 26.06 4.70 -0.22
N ILE A 279 25.05 4.34 0.57
CA ILE A 279 25.03 3.14 1.42
C ILE A 279 24.40 1.97 0.66
N LYS A 280 23.20 2.14 0.11
CA LYS A 280 22.37 1.06 -0.43
C LYS A 280 22.58 0.79 -1.91
N ALA A 281 23.08 1.77 -2.68
CA ALA A 281 23.25 1.66 -4.13
C ALA A 281 24.48 2.43 -4.64
N PRO A 282 25.69 2.13 -4.13
CA PRO A 282 26.89 2.94 -4.37
C PRO A 282 27.27 3.07 -5.85
N LYS A 283 26.85 2.15 -6.72
CA LYS A 283 27.08 2.25 -8.17
C LYS A 283 26.37 3.43 -8.85
N HIS A 284 25.31 3.97 -8.23
CA HIS A 284 24.56 5.13 -8.73
C HIS A 284 24.99 6.45 -8.09
N LYS A 285 26.02 6.45 -7.23
CA LYS A 285 26.37 7.61 -6.40
C LYS A 285 26.71 8.87 -7.20
N ASP A 286 27.47 8.72 -8.29
CA ASP A 286 27.93 9.84 -9.10
C ASP A 286 26.76 10.46 -9.88
N LEU A 287 25.89 9.61 -10.43
CA LEU A 287 24.66 10.02 -11.11
C LEU A 287 23.73 10.81 -10.16
N PHE A 288 23.49 10.31 -8.95
CA PHE A 288 22.67 11.03 -7.97
C PHE A 288 23.34 12.30 -7.46
N ALA A 289 24.66 12.31 -7.26
CA ALA A 289 25.39 13.50 -6.83
C ALA A 289 25.31 14.62 -7.89
N GLU A 290 25.36 14.27 -9.18
CA GLU A 290 25.16 15.21 -10.29
C GLU A 290 23.73 15.77 -10.31
N LYS A 291 22.71 14.91 -10.17
CA LYS A 291 21.30 15.31 -10.30
C LYS A 291 20.71 15.96 -9.05
N PHE A 292 21.25 15.66 -7.87
CA PHE A 292 20.77 16.14 -6.57
C PHE A 292 21.88 16.78 -5.73
N PRO A 293 22.61 17.80 -6.26
CA PRO A 293 23.74 18.38 -5.54
C PRO A 293 23.33 19.04 -4.23
N TRP A 294 22.09 19.55 -4.15
CA TRP A 294 21.52 20.14 -2.94
C TRP A 294 21.42 19.14 -1.77
N ALA A 295 21.25 17.84 -2.05
CA ALA A 295 21.08 16.82 -1.03
C ALA A 295 22.37 16.53 -0.25
N TYR A 296 23.52 17.01 -0.72
CA TYR A 296 24.82 16.84 -0.06
C TYR A 296 24.88 17.53 1.32
N HIS A 297 24.12 18.60 1.47
CA HIS A 297 24.09 19.40 2.70
C HIS A 297 22.98 18.98 3.67
N LEU A 298 22.12 18.05 3.26
CA LEU A 298 21.05 17.55 4.10
C LEU A 298 21.58 16.61 5.16
N LYS A 299 20.86 16.59 6.28
CA LYS A 299 21.10 15.68 7.38
C LYS A 299 20.13 14.52 7.32
N ASP A 300 20.58 13.34 7.75
CA ASP A 300 19.67 12.19 7.91
C ASP A 300 18.68 12.40 9.07
N HIS A 301 17.80 11.43 9.28
CA HIS A 301 16.83 11.45 10.39
C HIS A 301 17.48 11.46 11.78
N ASN A 302 18.77 11.10 11.88
CA ASN A 302 19.57 11.15 13.09
C ASN A 302 20.36 12.47 13.23
N GLY A 303 20.18 13.41 12.31
CA GLY A 303 20.89 14.69 12.28
C GLY A 303 22.34 14.61 11.78
N ARG A 304 22.76 13.46 11.24
CA ARG A 304 24.12 13.24 10.72
C ARG A 304 24.29 13.93 9.37
N THR A 305 25.48 14.46 9.10
CA THR A 305 25.87 14.82 7.73
C THR A 305 26.16 13.57 6.89
N LEU A 306 26.24 13.69 5.57
CA LEU A 306 26.57 12.57 4.68
C LEU A 306 27.86 11.86 5.11
N HIS A 307 28.92 12.62 5.43
CA HIS A 307 30.16 12.05 5.93
C HIS A 307 30.00 11.30 7.25
N GLN A 308 29.21 11.83 8.18
CA GLN A 308 28.99 11.16 9.47
C GLN A 308 28.20 9.87 9.29
N ALA A 309 27.19 9.84 8.42
CA ALA A 309 26.45 8.63 8.09
C ALA A 309 27.37 7.57 7.50
N LEU A 310 28.21 7.91 6.50
CA LEU A 310 29.14 6.97 5.88
C LEU A 310 30.19 6.41 6.86
N LEU A 311 30.67 7.24 7.79
CA LEU A 311 31.58 6.79 8.85
C LEU A 311 30.91 5.86 9.85
N ALA A 312 29.62 6.06 10.13
CA ALA A 312 28.84 5.24 11.05
C ALA A 312 28.51 3.85 10.47
N GLU A 313 28.34 3.73 9.15
CA GLU A 313 28.19 2.44 8.47
C GLU A 313 29.47 1.60 8.51
N GLY A 314 30.62 2.25 8.72
CA GLY A 314 31.87 1.58 8.99
C GLY A 314 32.83 1.45 7.80
N PRO A 315 33.90 0.68 7.98
CA PRO A 315 35.10 0.71 7.15
C PRO A 315 34.89 0.18 5.73
N GLU A 316 33.98 -0.79 5.54
CA GLU A 316 33.69 -1.37 4.22
C GLU A 316 33.06 -0.35 3.28
N VAL A 317 32.02 0.37 3.73
CA VAL A 317 31.40 1.46 2.95
C VAL A 317 32.44 2.53 2.63
N MET A 318 33.34 2.83 3.56
CA MET A 318 34.39 3.83 3.37
C MET A 318 35.49 3.41 2.39
N LYS A 319 35.65 2.13 2.03
CA LYS A 319 36.63 1.70 1.01
C LYS A 319 36.25 2.22 -0.38
N ASP A 320 34.95 2.30 -0.65
CA ASP A 320 34.40 2.74 -1.94
C ASP A 320 34.32 4.27 -2.07
N HIS A 321 34.52 4.99 -0.95
CA HIS A 321 34.32 6.44 -0.85
C HIS A 321 35.55 7.20 -0.35
N ARG A 322 36.75 6.76 -0.74
CA ARG A 322 38.04 7.35 -0.29
C ARG A 322 38.12 8.87 -0.50
N MET A 323 37.55 9.37 -1.61
CA MET A 323 37.57 10.81 -1.91
C MET A 323 36.70 11.62 -0.95
N LEU A 324 35.56 11.08 -0.51
CA LEU A 324 34.72 11.75 0.49
C LEU A 324 35.40 11.80 1.87
N PHE A 325 36.16 10.77 2.21
CA PHE A 325 36.97 10.78 3.43
C PHE A 325 38.04 11.86 3.39
N ALA A 326 38.78 11.96 2.28
CA ALA A 326 39.80 12.98 2.10
C ALA A 326 39.20 14.40 2.09
N SER A 327 37.94 14.55 1.66
CA SER A 327 37.25 15.85 1.59
C SER A 327 36.66 16.33 2.92
N LEU A 328 36.74 15.54 4.00
CA LEU A 328 36.36 16.01 5.34
C LEU A 328 37.08 17.31 5.67
N THR A 329 36.39 18.32 6.15
CA THR A 329 37.00 19.56 6.65
C THR A 329 37.45 19.39 8.11
N ASP A 330 38.39 20.21 8.57
CA ASP A 330 38.84 20.16 9.97
C ASP A 330 37.69 20.40 10.95
N ASN A 331 36.72 21.25 10.58
CA ASN A 331 35.51 21.48 11.37
C ASN A 331 34.65 20.22 11.46
N GLN A 332 34.48 19.48 10.36
CA GLN A 332 33.75 18.21 10.37
C GLN A 332 34.49 17.16 11.21
N ILE A 333 35.82 17.11 11.16
CA ILE A 333 36.63 16.21 12.02
C ILE A 333 36.46 16.55 13.51
N GLN A 334 36.27 17.82 13.85
CA GLN A 334 35.99 18.26 15.22
C GLN A 334 34.51 18.12 15.62
N THR A 335 33.62 17.82 14.69
CA THR A 335 32.18 17.72 14.96
C THR A 335 31.84 16.31 15.38
N LYS A 336 31.26 16.16 16.58
CA LYS A 336 30.83 14.86 17.08
C LYS A 336 29.62 14.36 16.31
N ASP A 337 29.57 13.05 16.10
CA ASP A 337 28.39 12.36 15.60
C ASP A 337 27.22 12.61 16.59
N PRO A 338 26.05 13.07 16.11
CA PRO A 338 24.92 13.42 16.99
C PRO A 338 24.35 12.21 17.75
N VAL A 339 24.51 10.99 17.25
CA VAL A 339 23.97 9.77 17.87
C VAL A 339 24.96 9.19 18.89
N THR A 340 26.19 8.93 18.47
CA THR A 340 27.19 8.24 19.29
C THR A 340 27.97 9.20 20.19
N THR A 341 27.92 10.51 19.94
CA THR A 341 28.72 11.56 20.59
C THR A 341 30.23 11.39 20.42
N LEU A 342 30.65 10.51 19.51
CA LEU A 342 32.04 10.24 19.17
C LEU A 342 32.54 11.19 18.08
N TYR A 343 33.84 11.43 18.07
CA TYR A 343 34.50 12.11 16.94
C TYR A 343 34.65 11.12 15.77
N PRO A 344 34.73 11.59 14.51
CA PRO A 344 34.91 10.76 13.33
C PRO A 344 35.95 9.63 13.45
N PHE A 345 37.14 9.92 13.98
CA PHE A 345 38.19 8.90 14.16
C PHE A 345 37.79 7.82 15.19
N ALA A 346 37.02 8.19 16.22
CA ALA A 346 36.54 7.27 17.24
C ALA A 346 35.34 6.47 16.73
N THR A 347 34.44 7.08 15.95
CA THR A 347 33.33 6.37 15.29
C THR A 347 33.86 5.25 14.40
N MET A 348 34.91 5.51 13.61
CA MET A 348 35.56 4.47 12.79
C MET A 348 36.20 3.35 13.61
N ALA A 349 36.67 3.64 14.82
CA ALA A 349 37.36 2.68 15.67
C ALA A 349 36.42 1.74 16.44
N VAL A 350 35.10 1.95 16.39
CA VAL A 350 34.10 1.13 17.11
C VAL A 350 33.67 -0.10 16.31
N GLY A 351 33.94 -0.16 15.00
CA GLY A 351 33.54 -1.29 14.15
C GLY A 351 34.41 -2.54 14.29
N GLU A 352 33.89 -3.70 13.88
CA GLU A 352 34.57 -5.00 13.93
C GLU A 352 35.85 -5.05 13.07
N HIS A 353 35.96 -4.19 12.06
CA HIS A 353 37.08 -4.15 11.11
C HIS A 353 37.81 -2.79 11.09
N VAL A 354 38.35 -2.38 12.24
CA VAL A 354 39.01 -1.06 12.38
C VAL A 354 40.13 -0.85 11.36
N ASP A 355 39.99 0.18 10.52
CA ASP A 355 41.05 0.70 9.66
C ASP A 355 41.88 1.72 10.46
N LEU A 356 42.93 1.22 11.12
CA LEU A 356 43.79 2.03 12.00
C LEU A 356 44.48 3.17 11.26
N ASP A 357 44.85 2.98 10.00
CA ASP A 357 45.53 4.01 9.20
C ASP A 357 44.62 5.20 8.96
N LYS A 358 43.35 4.97 8.63
CA LYS A 358 42.36 6.04 8.50
C LYS A 358 42.07 6.73 9.83
N CYS A 359 41.96 5.97 10.92
CA CYS A 359 41.77 6.55 12.26
C CYS A 359 42.94 7.48 12.62
N LEU A 360 44.17 7.02 12.42
CA LEU A 360 45.39 7.78 12.66
C LEU A 360 45.51 8.98 11.72
N TYR A 361 45.09 8.85 10.46
CA TYR A 361 45.05 9.96 9.51
C TYR A 361 44.15 11.11 9.99
N LEU A 362 42.92 10.82 10.40
CA LEU A 362 42.00 11.85 10.94
C LEU A 362 42.57 12.50 12.20
N LEU A 363 43.18 11.69 13.07
CA LEU A 363 43.78 12.17 14.30
C LEU A 363 45.00 13.07 14.04
N ARG A 364 45.86 12.71 13.08
CA ARG A 364 47.01 13.53 12.66
C ARG A 364 46.58 14.84 12.02
N ARG A 365 45.48 14.84 11.25
CA ARG A 365 44.94 16.08 10.68
C ARG A 365 44.43 17.04 11.73
N GLN A 366 43.88 16.53 12.83
CA GLN A 366 43.34 17.37 13.88
C GLN A 366 43.63 16.84 15.30
N PRO A 367 44.89 16.94 15.77
CA PRO A 367 45.29 16.40 17.07
C PRO A 367 44.61 17.11 18.25
N SER A 368 44.15 18.36 18.05
CA SER A 368 43.50 19.16 19.10
C SER A 368 42.22 18.55 19.68
N VAL A 369 41.59 17.59 18.99
CA VAL A 369 40.44 16.83 19.52
C VAL A 369 40.79 16.04 20.78
N LEU A 370 42.05 15.60 20.93
CA LEU A 370 42.52 14.91 22.13
C LEU A 370 42.77 15.91 23.28
N GLU A 371 43.33 17.08 22.95
CA GLU A 371 43.65 18.10 23.94
C GLU A 371 42.40 18.70 24.57
N ARG A 372 41.34 18.93 23.79
CA ARG A 372 40.06 19.46 24.30
C ARG A 372 39.45 18.57 25.37
N ARG A 373 39.54 17.24 25.22
CA ARG A 373 39.06 16.29 26.23
C ARG A 373 39.78 16.50 27.56
N SER A 374 41.10 16.66 27.53
CA SER A 374 41.90 16.91 28.74
C SER A 374 41.47 18.18 29.48
N ARG A 375 41.20 19.27 28.74
CA ARG A 375 40.76 20.54 29.33
C ARG A 375 39.37 20.44 29.95
N THR A 376 38.40 19.84 29.26
CA THR A 376 37.04 19.66 29.80
C THR A 376 37.04 18.76 31.03
N GLU A 377 37.83 17.68 31.02
CA GLU A 377 37.92 16.77 32.15
C GLU A 377 38.63 17.40 33.35
N ASN A 378 39.72 18.15 33.11
CA ASN A 378 40.39 18.92 34.15
C ASN A 378 39.45 19.98 34.77
N ASN A 379 38.64 20.65 33.96
CA ASN A 379 37.64 21.61 34.46
C ASN A 379 36.55 20.90 35.29
N ARG A 380 36.06 19.73 34.85
CA ARG A 380 35.11 18.93 35.65
C ARG A 380 35.72 18.47 36.98
N ARG A 381 36.99 18.04 37.00
CA ARG A 381 37.70 17.64 38.23
C ARG A 381 37.91 18.83 39.17
N ARG A 382 38.29 20.00 38.64
CA ARG A 382 38.40 21.25 39.41
C ARG A 382 37.06 21.66 40.02
N ASN A 383 35.98 21.61 39.25
CA ASN A 383 34.63 21.92 39.75
C ASN A 383 34.15 20.94 40.82
N LYS A 384 34.39 19.63 40.66
CA LYS A 384 34.07 18.63 41.70
C LYS A 384 34.84 18.88 43.00
N ARG A 385 36.14 19.21 42.92
CA ARG A 385 36.95 19.56 44.10
C ARG A 385 36.45 20.82 44.78
N LYS A 386 36.00 21.82 44.01
CA LYS A 386 35.41 23.05 44.54
C LYS A 386 34.10 22.77 45.28
N ILE A 387 33.18 22.01 44.68
CA ILE A 387 31.91 21.62 45.31
C ILE A 387 32.15 20.83 46.61
N TYR A 388 33.12 19.92 46.62
CA TYR A 388 33.45 19.14 47.82
C TYR A 388 34.07 20.00 48.93
N ALA A 389 34.94 20.96 48.57
CA ALA A 389 35.49 21.91 49.53
C ALA A 389 34.42 22.83 50.12
N ASP A 390 33.51 23.35 49.29
CA ASP A 390 32.41 24.21 49.72
C ASP A 390 31.41 23.48 50.62
N SER A 391 31.19 22.17 50.43
CA SER A 391 30.27 21.38 51.27
C SER A 391 30.84 20.89 52.61
N HIS A 392 32.16 20.89 52.79
CA HIS A 392 32.82 20.47 54.03
C HIS A 392 33.45 21.64 54.80
N GLY A 393 33.43 22.85 54.24
CA GLY A 393 33.98 24.06 54.87
C GLY A 393 33.03 24.84 55.77
N THR A 394 31.79 24.37 56.01
CA THR A 394 30.77 25.05 56.85
C THR A 394 30.45 24.25 58.12
N GLN A 395 31.49 23.79 58.82
CA GLN A 395 31.41 23.38 60.23
C GLN A 395 32.45 24.18 61.01
N ILE A 396 32.14 25.44 61.31
CA ILE A 396 32.78 26.21 62.37
C ILE A 396 31.67 26.81 63.23
#